data_AF-A0A026VVS4-F1
#
_entry.id   AF-A0A026VVS4-F1
#
_cell.length_a   1.000
_cell.length_b   1.000
_cell.length_c   1.000
_cell.angle_alpha   90.00
_cell.angle_beta   90.00
_cell.angle_gamma   90.00
#
_symmetry.space_group_name_H-M   'P 1'
#
loop_
_entity.id
_entity.type
_entity.pdbx_description
1 polymer ?
#
loop_
_entity_poly.entity_id
_entity_poly.type
_entity_poly.pdbx_seq_one_letter_code
_entity_poly.pdbx_strand_id
1 'polypeptide(L)'
;VQHFFNEIIITEKSKSGEYLLSIMQNVDTKAYFLFLHYILNFFNIFNAYFQAEETRIYLLQSKSFNLLTDMSRNFLKPEILESLPNVTFSLEENQKLLDISLGQECEEYLSYLTQEGHIDVVTTIRRNCLQFYITAAKEMLQRLPIKNKFLYKLKVFRSCTSLFDDDRETSFNDVSFIAETLGDFDKTGLKEFLQI
;
A
#
# COMPACT_ATOMS: atom_id res chain seq x y z
N VAL A 1 10.21 3.20 -27.49
CA VAL A 1 9.03 2.30 -27.60
C VAL A 1 8.06 2.77 -28.69
N GLN A 2 7.57 4.01 -28.67
CA GLN A 2 6.65 4.51 -29.71
C GLN A 2 7.26 4.51 -31.13
N HIS A 3 8.53 4.90 -31.25
CA HIS A 3 9.30 4.79 -32.50
C HIS A 3 9.45 3.35 -33.00
N PHE A 4 9.65 2.40 -32.09
CA PHE A 4 9.79 0.98 -32.41
C PHE A 4 8.48 0.39 -32.96
N PHE A 5 7.33 0.74 -32.36
CA PHE A 5 6.03 0.31 -32.89
C PHE A 5 5.69 0.98 -34.22
N ASN A 6 6.04 2.25 -34.40
CA ASN A 6 5.88 2.92 -35.70
C ASN A 6 6.71 2.22 -36.79
N GLU A 7 7.95 1.84 -36.49
CA GLU A 7 8.79 1.08 -37.44
C GLU A 7 8.21 -0.30 -37.75
N ILE A 8 7.73 -1.06 -36.75
CA ILE A 8 7.08 -2.38 -36.95
C ILE A 8 5.80 -2.28 -37.78
N ILE A 9 4.98 -1.24 -37.57
CA ILE A 9 3.76 -1.05 -38.36
C ILE A 9 4.12 -0.72 -39.82
N ILE A 10 5.14 0.12 -40.03
CA ILE A 10 5.64 0.49 -41.35
C ILE A 10 6.26 -0.72 -42.07
N THR A 11 6.97 -1.60 -41.35
CA THR A 11 7.70 -2.73 -41.95
C THR A 11 6.88 -4.03 -42.05
N GLU A 12 6.07 -4.37 -41.04
CA GLU A 12 5.38 -5.66 -40.94
C GLU A 12 3.86 -5.60 -41.16
N LYS A 13 3.23 -4.40 -41.20
CA LYS A 13 1.75 -4.23 -41.28
C LYS A 13 0.98 -5.11 -40.30
N SER A 14 1.55 -5.29 -39.11
CA SER A 14 0.99 -6.17 -38.10
C SER A 14 -0.22 -5.50 -37.44
N LYS A 15 -1.39 -6.14 -37.53
CA LYS A 15 -2.63 -5.71 -36.82
C LYS A 15 -2.43 -5.61 -35.30
N SER A 16 -1.57 -6.45 -34.72
CA SER A 16 -1.24 -6.36 -33.29
C SER A 16 -0.34 -5.16 -32.98
N GLY A 17 0.54 -4.77 -33.90
CA GLY A 17 1.32 -3.53 -33.80
C GLY A 17 0.45 -2.29 -33.82
N GLU A 18 -0.50 -2.21 -34.77
CA GLU A 18 -1.47 -1.10 -34.88
C GLU A 18 -2.35 -1.00 -33.63
N TYR A 19 -2.80 -2.14 -33.09
CA TYR A 19 -3.57 -2.19 -31.85
C TYR A 19 -2.77 -1.73 -30.62
N LEU A 20 -1.51 -2.17 -30.48
CA LEU A 20 -0.65 -1.72 -29.39
C LEU A 20 -0.34 -0.22 -29.49
N LEU A 21 -0.10 0.29 -30.70
CA LEU A 21 0.12 1.71 -30.91
C LEU A 21 -1.13 2.53 -30.54
N SER A 22 -2.33 2.08 -30.92
CA SER A 22 -3.57 2.78 -30.56
C SER A 22 -3.83 2.79 -29.05
N ILE A 23 -3.48 1.69 -28.34
CA ILE A 23 -3.49 1.65 -26.87
C ILE A 23 -2.49 2.66 -26.29
N MET A 24 -1.26 2.69 -26.81
CA MET A 24 -0.22 3.61 -26.34
C MET A 24 -0.54 5.09 -26.61
N GLN A 25 -1.31 5.37 -27.67
CA GLN A 25 -1.78 6.71 -28.02
C GLN A 25 -3.05 7.11 -27.27
N ASN A 26 -3.76 6.16 -26.66
CA ASN A 26 -4.94 6.44 -25.86
C ASN A 26 -4.55 7.21 -24.59
N VAL A 27 -5.16 8.39 -24.42
CA VAL A 27 -4.87 9.32 -23.32
C VAL A 27 -5.22 8.73 -21.95
N ASP A 28 -6.30 7.95 -21.86
CA ASP A 28 -6.75 7.30 -20.62
C ASP A 28 -5.74 6.24 -20.19
N THR A 29 -5.30 5.40 -21.12
CA THR A 29 -4.30 4.36 -20.88
C THR A 29 -3.00 4.97 -20.39
N LYS A 30 -2.54 6.06 -21.04
CA LYS A 30 -1.32 6.75 -20.63
C LYS A 30 -1.44 7.29 -19.21
N ALA A 31 -2.52 7.99 -18.88
CA ALA A 31 -2.73 8.50 -17.53
C ALA A 31 -2.77 7.38 -16.49
N TYR A 32 -3.47 6.27 -16.80
CA TYR A 32 -3.56 5.12 -15.91
C TYR A 32 -2.20 4.43 -15.72
N PHE A 33 -1.36 4.33 -16.76
CA PHE A 33 0.00 3.80 -16.63
C PHE A 33 0.91 4.68 -15.78
N LEU A 34 0.81 6.01 -15.90
CA LEU A 34 1.54 6.94 -15.02
C LEU A 34 1.09 6.77 -13.56
N PHE A 35 -0.22 6.66 -13.33
CA PHE A 35 -0.76 6.34 -12.02
C PHE A 35 -0.26 4.98 -11.49
N LEU A 36 -0.27 3.94 -12.34
CA LEU A 36 0.23 2.62 -11.96
C LEU A 36 1.73 2.66 -11.62
N HIS A 37 2.52 3.40 -12.39
CA HIS A 37 3.94 3.59 -12.10
C HIS A 37 4.16 4.16 -10.69
N TYR A 38 3.37 5.18 -10.33
CA TYR A 38 3.38 5.75 -8.98
C TYR A 38 2.95 4.75 -7.91
N ILE A 39 1.76 4.15 -8.06
CA ILE A 39 1.14 3.39 -6.97
C ILE A 39 1.79 2.02 -6.75
N LEU A 40 2.30 1.38 -7.81
CA LEU A 40 2.98 0.09 -7.69
C LEU A 40 4.29 0.20 -6.91
N ASN A 41 4.89 1.38 -6.84
CA ASN A 41 6.10 1.59 -6.05
C ASN A 41 5.89 1.27 -4.56
N PHE A 42 4.72 1.60 -3.98
CA PHE A 42 4.40 1.27 -2.59
C PHE A 42 4.40 -0.25 -2.34
N PHE A 43 3.79 -1.01 -3.24
CA PHE A 43 3.78 -2.47 -3.20
C PHE A 43 5.18 -3.05 -3.41
N ASN A 44 5.94 -2.51 -4.37
CA ASN A 44 7.30 -2.99 -4.65
C ASN A 44 8.23 -2.78 -3.46
N ILE A 45 8.16 -1.63 -2.79
CA ILE A 45 8.93 -1.35 -1.57
C ILE A 45 8.55 -2.34 -0.46
N PHE A 46 7.25 -2.57 -0.25
CA PHE A 46 6.77 -3.54 0.74
C PHE A 46 7.24 -4.97 0.42
N ASN A 47 7.09 -5.40 -0.83
CA ASN A 47 7.47 -6.74 -1.29
C ASN A 47 8.98 -6.94 -1.17
N ALA A 48 9.78 -6.01 -1.68
CA ALA A 48 11.24 -6.07 -1.60
C ALA A 48 11.72 -6.15 -0.14
N TYR A 49 11.02 -5.48 0.79
CA TYR A 49 11.36 -5.53 2.20
C TYR A 49 11.22 -6.94 2.82
N PHE A 50 10.21 -7.72 2.40
CA PHE A 50 9.93 -9.07 2.91
C PHE A 50 10.53 -10.19 2.05
N GLN A 51 11.08 -9.88 0.89
CA GLN A 51 11.88 -10.79 0.07
C GLN A 51 13.34 -10.90 0.51
N ALA A 52 13.73 -10.17 1.56
CA ALA A 52 15.06 -10.26 2.13
C ALA A 52 15.29 -11.63 2.82
N GLU A 53 16.56 -12.05 2.90
CA GLU A 53 16.94 -13.33 3.52
C GLU A 53 16.70 -13.35 5.04
N GLU A 54 16.74 -12.18 5.70
CA GLU A 54 16.55 -12.13 7.15
C GLU A 54 15.08 -12.33 7.54
N THR A 55 14.86 -13.06 8.64
CA THR A 55 13.52 -13.24 9.19
C THR A 55 12.98 -11.93 9.75
N ARG A 56 11.97 -11.36 9.09
CA ARG A 56 11.36 -10.07 9.46
C ARG A 56 9.88 -10.17 9.86
N ILE A 57 9.42 -11.38 10.22
CA ILE A 57 8.00 -11.64 10.54
C ILE A 57 7.46 -10.76 11.67
N TYR A 58 8.32 -10.39 12.63
CA TYR A 58 7.99 -9.48 13.73
C TYR A 58 7.64 -8.04 13.29
N LEU A 59 7.91 -7.70 12.02
CA LEU A 59 7.55 -6.41 11.40
C LEU A 59 6.38 -6.53 10.42
N LEU A 60 5.89 -7.74 10.14
CA LEU A 60 4.92 -7.98 9.08
C LEU A 60 3.63 -7.20 9.33
N GLN A 61 3.08 -7.26 10.54
CA GLN A 61 1.85 -6.53 10.87
C GLN A 61 2.06 -5.01 10.78
N SER A 62 3.12 -4.46 11.36
CA SER A 62 3.35 -3.01 11.40
C SER A 62 3.64 -2.45 10.00
N LYS A 63 4.44 -3.14 9.20
CA LYS A 63 4.68 -2.75 7.79
C LYS A 63 3.42 -2.89 6.94
N SER A 64 2.58 -3.88 7.19
CA SER A 64 1.29 -4.02 6.49
C SER A 64 0.34 -2.87 6.83
N PHE A 65 0.28 -2.48 8.11
CA PHE A 65 -0.50 -1.33 8.55
C PHE A 65 0.03 -0.02 7.94
N ASN A 66 1.35 0.15 7.85
CA ASN A 66 1.96 1.30 7.21
C ASN A 66 1.63 1.36 5.72
N LEU A 67 1.72 0.24 4.99
CA LEU A 67 1.31 0.17 3.59
C LEU A 67 -0.16 0.59 3.41
N LEU A 68 -1.07 0.07 4.23
CA LEU A 68 -2.47 0.49 4.21
C LEU A 68 -2.60 2.00 4.45
N THR A 69 -1.88 2.53 5.44
CA THR A 69 -1.93 3.96 5.81
C THR A 69 -1.42 4.84 4.67
N ASP A 70 -0.28 4.50 4.09
CA ASP A 70 0.33 5.25 2.99
C ASP A 70 -0.56 5.23 1.74
N MET A 71 -1.17 4.09 1.43
CA MET A 71 -2.15 3.96 0.36
C MET A 71 -3.40 4.80 0.64
N SER A 72 -3.90 4.74 1.88
CA SER A 72 -5.13 5.43 2.30
C SER A 72 -5.00 6.94 2.29
N ARG A 73 -3.81 7.49 2.59
CA ARG A 73 -3.52 8.94 2.55
C ARG A 73 -3.81 9.56 1.20
N ASN A 74 -3.68 8.80 0.11
CA ASN A 74 -3.89 9.31 -1.23
C ASN A 74 -5.36 9.63 -1.55
N PHE A 75 -6.32 9.00 -0.84
CA PHE A 75 -7.74 9.13 -1.20
C PHE A 75 -8.69 9.37 -0.02
N LEU A 76 -8.29 9.09 1.21
CA LEU A 76 -9.08 9.39 2.42
C LEU A 76 -8.75 10.78 2.96
N LYS A 77 -9.73 11.39 3.62
CA LYS A 77 -9.54 12.62 4.38
C LYS A 77 -8.63 12.38 5.60
N PRO A 78 -7.78 13.35 6.01
CA PRO A 78 -6.85 13.18 7.12
C PRO A 78 -7.49 12.71 8.43
N GLU A 79 -8.64 13.26 8.79
CA GLU A 79 -9.41 12.92 9.99
C GLU A 79 -9.88 11.46 10.04
N ILE A 80 -10.00 10.81 8.88
CA ILE A 80 -10.40 9.40 8.79
C ILE A 80 -9.21 8.46 8.99
N LEU A 81 -7.98 8.93 8.72
CA LEU A 81 -6.78 8.10 8.83
C LEU A 81 -6.53 7.61 10.26
N GLU A 82 -6.93 8.41 11.27
CA GLU A 82 -6.82 8.04 12.69
C GLU A 82 -7.71 6.85 13.06
N SER A 83 -8.76 6.60 12.27
CA SER A 83 -9.71 5.51 12.50
C SER A 83 -9.29 4.18 11.85
N LEU A 84 -8.16 4.14 11.12
CA LEU A 84 -7.67 2.91 10.52
C LEU A 84 -7.33 1.86 11.60
N PRO A 85 -7.62 0.56 11.37
CA PRO A 85 -8.14 -0.05 10.14
C PRO A 85 -9.68 -0.16 10.12
N ASN A 86 -10.39 0.51 11.02
CA ASN A 86 -11.83 0.37 11.22
C ASN A 86 -12.61 1.46 10.46
N VAL A 87 -12.39 1.52 9.15
CA VAL A 87 -12.98 2.53 8.25
C VAL A 87 -13.74 1.86 7.11
N THR A 88 -14.86 2.46 6.71
CA THR A 88 -15.57 2.09 5.48
C THR A 88 -15.00 2.87 4.31
N PHE A 89 -14.04 2.27 3.58
CA PHE A 89 -13.33 2.96 2.48
C PHE A 89 -14.23 3.43 1.33
N SER A 90 -15.34 2.74 1.08
CA SER A 90 -16.27 3.10 -0.01
C SER A 90 -17.27 4.20 0.35
N LEU A 91 -17.25 4.70 1.59
CA LEU A 91 -18.15 5.77 2.00
C LEU A 91 -17.60 7.11 1.49
N GLU A 92 -18.36 7.80 0.65
CA GLU A 92 -17.92 9.04 -0.01
C GLU A 92 -17.54 10.14 0.97
N GLU A 93 -18.21 10.22 2.13
CA GLU A 93 -17.92 11.23 3.15
C GLU A 93 -16.51 11.10 3.74
N ASN A 94 -15.92 9.90 3.65
CA ASN A 94 -14.57 9.61 4.12
C ASN A 94 -13.49 9.95 3.09
N GLN A 95 -13.86 10.20 1.84
CA GLN A 95 -12.95 10.32 0.70
C GLN A 95 -12.71 11.77 0.32
N LYS A 96 -11.60 12.02 -0.39
CA LYS A 96 -11.27 13.30 -1.04
C LYS A 96 -12.02 13.50 -2.37
N LEU A 97 -12.92 12.59 -2.74
CA LEU A 97 -13.64 12.57 -4.01
C LEU A 97 -12.67 12.59 -5.21
N LEU A 98 -12.59 13.69 -5.95
CA LEU A 98 -11.70 13.82 -7.12
C LEU A 98 -10.32 14.38 -6.75
N ASP A 99 -10.15 14.95 -5.55
CA ASP A 99 -8.89 15.52 -5.07
C ASP A 99 -7.96 14.43 -4.48
N ILE A 100 -7.88 13.29 -5.18
CA ILE A 100 -6.98 12.19 -4.83
C ILE A 100 -5.59 12.43 -5.41
N SER A 101 -4.56 11.91 -4.75
CA SER A 101 -3.19 11.96 -5.24
C SER A 101 -2.94 10.83 -6.24
N LEU A 102 -2.50 11.18 -7.45
CA LEU A 102 -2.20 10.21 -8.52
C LEU A 102 -0.69 10.08 -8.83
N GLY A 103 0.15 10.82 -8.10
CA GLY A 103 1.57 10.94 -8.37
C GLY A 103 1.89 12.08 -9.34
N GLN A 104 3.06 12.69 -9.18
CA GLN A 104 3.44 13.92 -9.88
C GLN A 104 3.28 13.83 -11.40
N GLU A 105 3.84 12.80 -12.03
CA GLU A 105 3.79 12.65 -13.49
C GLU A 105 2.36 12.50 -14.03
N CYS A 106 1.50 11.78 -13.30
CA CYS A 106 0.10 11.63 -13.67
C CYS A 106 -0.63 12.98 -13.54
N GLU A 107 -0.42 13.70 -12.44
CA GLU A 107 -1.05 15.00 -12.19
C GLU A 107 -0.64 16.08 -13.22
N GLU A 108 0.63 16.11 -13.59
CA GLU A 108 1.13 16.99 -14.66
C GLU A 108 0.45 16.66 -16.00
N TYR A 109 0.32 15.37 -16.32
CA TYR A 109 -0.36 14.93 -17.54
C TYR A 109 -1.87 15.23 -17.54
N LEU A 110 -2.56 15.06 -16.42
CA LEU A 110 -3.98 15.42 -16.28
C LEU A 110 -4.19 16.94 -16.36
N SER A 111 -3.24 17.73 -15.85
CA SER A 111 -3.26 19.19 -15.97
C SER A 111 -3.16 19.61 -17.43
N TYR A 112 -2.27 18.97 -18.21
CA TYR A 112 -2.18 19.16 -19.66
C TYR A 112 -3.50 18.79 -20.36
N LEU A 113 -4.08 17.62 -20.07
CA LEU A 113 -5.36 17.20 -20.67
C LEU A 113 -6.51 18.17 -20.35
N THR A 114 -6.50 18.75 -19.15
CA THR A 114 -7.49 19.76 -18.76
C THR A 114 -7.35 21.03 -19.61
N GLN A 115 -6.12 21.48 -19.90
CA GLN A 115 -5.84 22.64 -20.74
C GLN A 115 -6.25 22.41 -22.21
N GLU A 116 -6.11 21.18 -22.70
CA GLU A 116 -6.56 20.76 -24.04
C GLU A 116 -8.09 20.55 -24.14
N GLY A 117 -8.85 20.77 -23.05
CA GLY A 117 -10.31 20.67 -23.02
C GLY A 117 -10.87 19.28 -22.73
N HIS A 118 -10.04 18.32 -22.30
CA HIS A 118 -10.45 16.95 -21.99
C HIS A 118 -10.92 16.75 -20.52
N ILE A 119 -11.74 17.66 -20.01
CA ILE A 119 -12.16 17.68 -18.59
C ILE A 119 -12.93 16.41 -18.18
N ASP A 120 -13.83 15.92 -19.04
CA ASP A 120 -14.64 14.72 -18.76
C ASP A 120 -13.77 13.45 -18.65
N VAL A 121 -12.72 13.39 -19.46
CA VAL A 121 -11.73 12.31 -19.45
C VAL A 121 -10.95 12.33 -18.14
N VAL A 122 -10.44 13.50 -17.73
CA VAL A 122 -9.73 13.68 -16.45
C VAL A 122 -10.61 13.25 -15.26
N THR A 123 -11.89 13.63 -15.29
CA THR A 123 -12.86 13.24 -14.26
C THR A 123 -13.05 11.72 -14.21
N THR A 124 -13.13 11.08 -15.38
CA THR A 124 -13.26 9.62 -15.49
C THR A 124 -12.02 8.90 -14.96
N ILE A 125 -10.83 9.37 -15.32
CA ILE A 125 -9.55 8.82 -14.82
C ILE A 125 -9.49 8.91 -13.31
N ARG A 126 -9.78 10.08 -12.72
CA ARG A 126 -9.79 10.27 -11.26
C ARG A 126 -10.76 9.31 -10.57
N ARG A 127 -11.96 9.11 -11.12
CA ARG A 127 -12.93 8.16 -10.57
C ARG A 127 -12.42 6.72 -10.64
N ASN A 128 -11.80 6.32 -11.74
CA ASN A 128 -11.22 4.98 -11.90
C ASN A 128 -10.05 4.75 -10.92
N CYS A 129 -9.17 5.72 -10.74
CA CYS A 129 -8.08 5.66 -9.78
C CYS A 129 -8.59 5.63 -8.33
N LEU A 130 -9.64 6.40 -7.99
CA LEU A 130 -10.31 6.31 -6.69
C LEU A 130 -10.84 4.90 -6.44
N GLN A 131 -11.51 4.31 -7.44
CA GLN A 131 -12.02 2.94 -7.34
C GLN A 131 -10.89 1.92 -7.15
N PHE A 132 -9.75 2.11 -7.82
CA PHE A 132 -8.55 1.32 -7.57
C PHE A 132 -8.10 1.42 -6.11
N TYR A 133 -7.96 2.63 -5.58
CA TYR A 133 -7.55 2.86 -4.19
C TYR A 133 -8.47 2.18 -3.17
N ILE A 134 -9.79 2.38 -3.32
CA ILE A 134 -10.80 1.77 -2.45
C ILE A 134 -10.67 0.24 -2.49
N THR A 135 -10.53 -0.32 -3.70
CA THR A 135 -10.42 -1.77 -3.89
C THR A 135 -9.13 -2.30 -3.28
N ALA A 136 -8.00 -1.65 -3.55
CA ALA A 136 -6.70 -2.02 -3.01
C ALA A 136 -6.69 -2.00 -1.46
N ALA A 137 -7.25 -0.95 -0.84
CA ALA A 137 -7.35 -0.86 0.62
C ALA A 137 -8.23 -1.97 1.22
N LYS A 138 -9.35 -2.31 0.58
CA LYS A 138 -10.20 -3.44 0.98
C LYS A 138 -9.46 -4.77 0.90
N GLU A 139 -8.77 -5.02 -0.21
CA GLU A 139 -7.99 -6.25 -0.41
C GLU A 139 -6.82 -6.35 0.59
N MET A 140 -6.17 -5.22 0.91
CA MET A 140 -5.13 -5.17 1.95
C MET A 140 -5.68 -5.58 3.32
N LEU A 141 -6.84 -5.08 3.73
CA LEU A 141 -7.46 -5.49 5.00
C LEU A 141 -7.81 -6.98 5.04
N GLN A 142 -8.20 -7.56 3.90
CA GLN A 142 -8.58 -8.97 3.82
C GLN A 142 -7.37 -9.90 3.81
N ARG A 143 -6.27 -9.52 3.14
CA ARG A 143 -5.14 -10.40 2.86
C ARG A 143 -3.93 -10.18 3.75
N LEU A 144 -3.69 -8.94 4.19
CA LEU A 144 -2.55 -8.63 5.05
C LEU A 144 -2.92 -8.81 6.53
N PRO A 145 -1.95 -9.16 7.40
CA PRO A 145 -2.20 -9.44 8.81
C PRO A 145 -2.40 -8.17 9.66
N ILE A 146 -3.10 -7.16 9.14
CA ILE A 146 -3.24 -5.83 9.73
C ILE A 146 -3.89 -5.88 11.12
N LYS A 147 -4.90 -6.75 11.30
CA LYS A 147 -5.59 -6.95 12.58
C LYS A 147 -5.02 -8.11 13.41
N ASN A 148 -3.89 -8.70 13.01
CA ASN A 148 -3.33 -9.86 13.70
C ASN A 148 -2.59 -9.46 14.98
N LYS A 149 -3.20 -9.75 16.13
CA LYS A 149 -2.67 -9.42 17.47
C LYS A 149 -1.35 -10.12 17.77
N PHE A 150 -1.18 -11.37 17.35
CA PHE A 150 0.05 -12.13 17.57
C PHE A 150 1.23 -11.47 16.86
N LEU A 151 1.09 -11.20 15.56
CA LEU A 151 2.12 -10.54 14.76
C LEU A 151 2.39 -9.10 15.20
N TYR A 152 1.37 -8.39 15.72
CA TYR A 152 1.57 -7.07 16.33
C TYR A 152 2.49 -7.14 17.56
N LYS A 153 2.29 -8.13 18.45
CA LYS A 153 3.06 -8.27 19.69
C LYS A 153 4.49 -8.75 19.45
N LEU A 154 4.77 -9.47 18.36
CA LEU A 154 6.14 -9.88 18.00
C LEU A 154 7.14 -8.71 17.91
N LYS A 155 6.65 -7.46 17.73
CA LYS A 155 7.48 -6.25 17.75
C LYS A 155 8.33 -6.11 19.02
N VAL A 156 7.94 -6.75 20.13
CA VAL A 156 8.69 -6.75 21.39
C VAL A 156 10.12 -7.27 21.23
N PHE A 157 10.35 -8.14 20.23
CA PHE A 157 11.66 -8.69 19.90
C PHE A 157 12.53 -7.80 19.01
N ARG A 158 12.08 -6.59 18.68
CA ARG A 158 12.94 -5.60 18.02
C ARG A 158 14.07 -5.24 18.98
N SER A 159 15.32 -5.29 18.51
CA SER A 159 16.49 -4.97 19.33
C SER A 159 16.38 -3.64 20.08
N CYS A 160 15.88 -2.59 19.42
CA CYS A 160 15.67 -1.29 20.05
C CYS A 160 14.59 -1.31 21.15
N THR A 161 13.58 -2.16 21.03
CA THR A 161 12.56 -2.34 22.06
C THR A 161 13.13 -3.20 23.19
N SER A 162 13.67 -4.38 22.90
CA SER A 162 14.14 -5.30 23.94
C SER A 162 15.27 -4.71 24.83
N LEU A 163 16.13 -3.86 24.26
CA LEU A 163 17.27 -3.26 24.95
C LEU A 163 16.94 -1.98 25.73
N PHE A 164 15.97 -1.18 25.27
CA PHE A 164 15.71 0.17 25.79
C PHE A 164 14.27 0.40 26.25
N ASP A 165 13.44 -0.64 26.34
CA ASP A 165 12.07 -0.49 26.82
C ASP A 165 12.02 -0.29 28.34
N ASP A 166 11.55 0.88 28.74
CA ASP A 166 11.32 1.26 30.13
C ASP A 166 10.02 0.63 30.69
N ASP A 167 9.10 0.22 29.81
CA ASP A 167 7.84 -0.47 30.17
C ASP A 167 8.03 -2.00 30.14
N ARG A 168 8.79 -2.49 31.13
CA ARG A 168 9.07 -3.92 31.29
C ARG A 168 7.82 -4.77 31.49
N GLU A 169 6.76 -4.21 32.08
CA GLU A 169 5.49 -4.91 32.31
C GLU A 169 4.77 -5.21 30.98
N THR A 170 4.64 -4.22 30.10
CA THR A 170 4.07 -4.45 28.76
C THR A 170 4.91 -5.44 27.96
N SER A 171 6.23 -5.30 27.99
CA SER A 171 7.15 -6.24 27.36
C SER A 171 6.97 -7.68 27.86
N PHE A 172 6.88 -7.88 29.18
CA PHE A 172 6.60 -9.20 29.78
C PHE A 172 5.27 -9.78 29.31
N ASN A 173 4.22 -8.96 29.28
CA ASN A 173 2.89 -9.38 28.84
C ASN A 173 2.87 -9.76 27.36
N ASP A 174 3.60 -9.03 26.51
CA ASP A 174 3.74 -9.36 25.09
C ASP A 174 4.51 -10.67 24.89
N VAL A 175 5.65 -10.85 25.55
CA VAL A 175 6.46 -12.09 25.47
C VAL A 175 5.67 -13.28 26.01
N SER A 176 5.02 -13.14 27.17
CA SER A 176 4.19 -14.20 27.76
C SER A 176 3.07 -14.63 26.82
N PHE A 177 2.35 -13.67 26.23
CA PHE A 177 1.30 -13.95 25.26
C PHE A 177 1.83 -14.72 24.05
N ILE A 178 2.99 -14.33 23.51
CA ILE A 178 3.60 -14.99 22.36
C ILE A 178 4.01 -16.41 22.72
N ALA A 179 4.68 -16.60 23.85
CA ALA A 179 5.17 -17.89 24.29
C ALA A 179 4.02 -18.86 24.56
N GLU A 180 2.98 -18.43 25.29
CA GLU A 180 1.74 -19.20 25.50
C GLU A 180 1.06 -19.59 24.18
N THR A 181 1.13 -18.73 23.16
CA THR A 181 0.57 -19.04 21.83
C THR A 181 1.39 -20.11 21.08
N LEU A 182 2.70 -20.20 21.35
CA LEU A 182 3.61 -21.14 20.68
C LEU A 182 3.72 -22.50 21.39
N GLY A 183 3.40 -22.58 22.69
CA GLY A 183 3.42 -23.84 23.47
C GLY A 183 3.94 -23.66 24.90
N ASP A 184 4.46 -24.75 25.48
CA ASP A 184 4.96 -24.79 26.86
C ASP A 184 5.97 -23.68 27.13
N PHE A 185 5.70 -22.89 28.17
CA PHE A 185 6.51 -21.73 28.56
C PHE A 185 6.59 -21.61 30.07
N ASP A 186 7.81 -21.50 30.62
CA ASP A 186 8.03 -21.19 32.02
C ASP A 186 7.83 -19.70 32.29
N LYS A 187 6.58 -19.34 32.60
CA LYS A 187 6.18 -17.98 32.94
C LYS A 187 6.83 -17.47 34.22
N THR A 188 7.16 -18.36 35.17
CA THR A 188 7.78 -18.00 36.45
C THR A 188 9.22 -17.59 36.23
N GLY A 189 9.98 -18.38 35.46
CA GLY A 189 11.36 -18.04 35.09
C GLY A 189 11.49 -16.71 34.33
N LEU A 190 10.53 -16.37 33.47
CA LEU A 190 10.56 -15.07 32.76
C LEU A 190 10.32 -13.88 33.70
N LYS A 191 9.41 -14.01 34.68
CA LYS A 191 9.16 -12.96 35.69
C LYS A 191 10.42 -12.67 36.50
N GLU A 192 11.07 -13.74 36.98
CA GLU A 192 12.32 -13.66 37.73
C GLU A 192 13.43 -12.97 36.92
N PHE A 193 13.56 -13.30 35.64
CA PHE A 193 14.56 -12.67 34.75
C PHE A 193 14.33 -11.17 34.54
N LEU A 194 13.07 -10.74 34.42
CA LEU A 194 12.71 -9.35 34.17
C LEU A 194 12.58 -8.49 35.44
N GLN A 195 12.75 -9.08 36.63
CA GLN A 195 12.59 -8.41 37.93
C GLN A 195 11.18 -7.80 38.13
N ILE A 196 10.14 -8.52 37.68
CA ILE A 196 8.72 -8.15 37.80
C ILE A 196 8.00 -9.21 38.63
#